data_AF-A0A2P5F7S7-F1
#
_entry.id   AF-A0A2P5F7S7-F1
#
_cell.length_a   1.000
_cell.length_b   1.000
_cell.length_c   1.000
_cell.angle_alpha   90.00
_cell.angle_beta   90.00
_cell.angle_gamma   90.00
#
_symmetry.space_group_name_H-M   'P 1'
#
loop_
_entity.id
_entity.type
_entity.pdbx_description
1 polymer ?
#
loop_
_entity_poly.entity_id
_entity_poly.type
_entity_poly.pdbx_seq_one_letter_code
_entity_poly.pdbx_strand_id
1 'polypeptide(L)'
;MGSVSLKIGDGTARFKRATLCSSAVNILMLLSVVTTNLFALYAFTYSPNDNKIDHILHHSPHKNISLISEQVSLIIREIDSSQKKLAQMEKELLGYETIDLSRPNIAAELKLFLQHHQLPLGKDSRTGITEMVASVGHTCEKSTDLLSQYMTYKISGPCPDDWSLAQKLILRGCEPLPRRRCFAKSIPKVGLSPFPISLWKPISDKIVSWSGLGCKNFNCLNTKKLSRDCSDCFNLVNGTESQKFVKARSKNDFLIDDVLALGYGGIRIGFDIGGGSGTFAARMAEKNVTVITNTLNIDAPFSEFIAARGLFPLFLSLDHRFPFYDNVFDLVHVGSGLDVGGKPEKLDFLMFDLDRIMRPGGLFWLDNFYCANDEKKKALTRLIEKFGYKKLKWVVGEKVDGSGSGKSEVYLSAVLQKPARV
;
A
#
# COMPACT_ATOMS: atom_id res chain seq x y z
N MET A 1 -14.81 4.29 18.01
CA MET A 1 -15.28 5.43 18.80
C MET A 1 -16.72 5.16 19.16
N GLY A 2 -17.03 4.93 20.43
CA GLY A 2 -18.40 4.90 20.94
C GLY A 2 -18.71 6.26 21.57
N SER A 3 -19.79 6.90 21.15
CA SER A 3 -20.28 8.13 21.74
C SER A 3 -20.92 7.85 23.10
N VAL A 4 -20.53 8.60 24.13
CA VAL A 4 -21.26 8.62 25.40
C VAL A 4 -22.28 9.76 25.32
N SER A 5 -23.57 9.39 25.26
CA SER A 5 -24.69 10.34 25.37
C SER A 5 -24.90 10.67 26.84
N LEU A 6 -24.71 11.93 27.22
CA LEU A 6 -25.11 12.44 28.53
C LEU A 6 -26.58 12.86 28.47
N LYS A 7 -27.46 12.02 29.02
CA LYS A 7 -28.83 12.41 29.37
C LYS A 7 -28.77 13.27 30.63
N ILE A 8 -29.07 14.56 30.50
CA ILE A 8 -29.31 15.45 31.64
C ILE A 8 -30.72 15.15 32.14
N GLY A 9 -30.82 14.56 33.33
CA GLY A 9 -32.08 14.40 34.04
C GLY A 9 -32.34 15.61 34.93
N ASP A 10 -33.51 16.23 34.78
CA ASP A 10 -34.02 17.27 35.67
C ASP A 10 -34.16 16.74 37.10
N GLY A 11 -33.45 17.36 38.04
CA GLY A 11 -33.50 16.97 39.44
C GLY A 11 -32.69 17.90 40.33
N THR A 12 -33.36 18.84 40.97
CA THR A 12 -32.87 19.82 41.96
C THR A 12 -31.91 19.22 43.01
N ALA A 13 -30.64 19.62 42.99
CA ALA A 13 -29.69 19.31 44.07
C ALA A 13 -29.76 20.38 45.17
N ARG A 14 -30.40 20.03 46.31
CA ARG A 14 -30.29 20.80 47.57
C ARG A 14 -28.92 20.56 48.19
N PHE A 15 -28.10 21.59 48.31
CA PHE A 15 -26.85 21.54 49.06
C PHE A 15 -27.11 21.66 50.57
N LYS A 16 -26.70 20.65 51.35
CA LYS A 16 -26.61 20.73 52.82
C LYS A 16 -25.32 21.46 53.21
N ARG A 17 -25.41 22.28 54.27
CA ARG A 17 -24.29 23.05 54.87
C ARG A 17 -23.14 22.13 55.29
N ALA A 18 -21.92 22.49 54.88
CA ALA A 18 -20.69 21.77 55.17
C ALA A 18 -20.38 21.76 56.68
N THR A 19 -20.04 20.59 57.21
CA THR A 19 -19.50 20.40 58.55
C THR A 19 -18.00 20.72 58.58
N LEU A 20 -17.50 21.15 59.74
CA LEU A 20 -16.13 21.61 60.01
C LEU A 20 -14.99 20.67 59.56
N CYS A 21 -15.26 19.39 59.23
CA CYS A 21 -14.25 18.48 58.68
C CYS A 21 -13.94 18.68 57.19
N SER A 22 -14.79 19.37 56.42
CA SER A 22 -14.53 19.61 54.99
C SER A 22 -13.48 20.70 54.75
N SER A 23 -13.32 21.65 55.66
CA SER A 23 -12.35 22.74 55.53
C SER A 23 -10.91 22.26 55.72
N ALA A 24 -10.65 21.32 56.63
CA ALA A 24 -9.31 20.78 56.88
C ALA A 24 -8.74 20.03 55.66
N VAL A 25 -9.58 19.23 54.98
CA VAL A 25 -9.17 18.51 53.77
C VAL A 25 -8.91 19.47 52.61
N ASN A 26 -9.72 20.52 52.47
CA ASN A 26 -9.50 21.55 51.46
C ASN A 26 -8.23 22.37 51.74
N ILE A 27 -7.91 22.64 53.01
CA ILE A 27 -6.67 23.32 53.42
C ILE A 27 -5.44 22.42 53.15
N LEU A 28 -5.54 21.11 53.41
CA LEU A 28 -4.47 20.15 53.09
C LEU A 28 -4.22 20.04 51.58
N MET A 29 -5.29 20.00 50.78
CA MET A 29 -5.20 20.02 49.31
C MET A 29 -4.55 21.32 48.82
N LEU A 30 -4.93 22.47 49.36
CA LEU A 30 -4.33 23.76 49.01
C LEU A 30 -2.85 23.82 49.41
N LEU A 31 -2.49 23.36 50.61
CA LEU A 31 -1.10 23.27 51.08
C LEU A 31 -0.27 22.34 50.19
N SER A 32 -0.83 21.21 49.74
CA SER A 32 -0.14 20.31 48.81
C SER A 32 0.13 20.96 47.46
N VAL A 33 -0.86 21.67 46.90
CA VAL A 33 -0.69 22.38 45.63
C VAL A 33 0.30 23.55 45.77
N VAL A 34 0.26 24.28 46.88
CA VAL A 34 1.18 25.40 47.12
C VAL A 34 2.61 24.90 47.32
N THR A 35 2.81 23.85 48.11
CA THR A 35 4.15 23.31 48.38
C THR A 35 4.78 22.68 47.13
N THR A 36 4.02 21.97 46.31
CA THR A 36 4.51 21.40 45.04
C THR A 36 4.89 22.49 44.03
N ASN A 37 4.12 23.57 43.93
CA ASN A 37 4.46 24.70 43.07
C ASN A 37 5.65 25.52 43.59
N LEU A 38 5.78 25.71 44.91
CA LEU A 38 6.96 26.36 45.51
C LEU A 38 8.24 25.55 45.33
N PHE A 39 8.15 24.23 45.43
CA PHE A 39 9.30 23.35 45.18
C PHE A 39 9.71 23.37 43.71
N ALA A 40 8.74 23.36 42.78
CA ALA A 40 9.01 23.53 41.36
C ALA A 40 9.66 24.89 41.08
N LEU A 41 9.14 25.97 41.65
CA LEU A 41 9.73 27.31 41.51
C LEU A 41 11.15 27.33 42.05
N TYR A 42 11.40 26.82 43.25
CA TYR A 42 12.75 26.73 43.82
C TYR A 42 13.69 25.92 42.91
N ALA A 43 13.26 24.77 42.40
CA ALA A 43 14.09 23.96 41.50
C ALA A 43 14.43 24.68 40.18
N PHE A 44 13.52 25.52 39.67
CA PHE A 44 13.74 26.28 38.44
C PHE A 44 14.47 27.62 38.64
N THR A 45 14.39 28.23 39.83
CA THR A 45 15.04 29.51 40.14
C THR A 45 16.32 29.39 40.96
N TYR A 46 16.64 28.19 41.46
CA TYR A 46 17.88 27.94 42.19
C TYR A 46 19.08 27.97 41.23
N SER A 47 19.70 29.14 41.12
CA SER A 47 21.04 29.32 40.58
C SER A 47 22.01 29.38 41.77
N PRO A 48 23.03 28.51 41.84
CA PRO A 48 24.04 28.62 42.89
C PRO A 48 24.75 29.99 42.78
N ASN A 49 24.92 30.66 43.92
CA ASN A 49 25.49 32.00 43.99
C ASN A 49 27.00 31.95 43.68
N ASP A 50 27.41 32.67 42.65
CA ASP A 50 28.70 32.63 41.96
C ASP A 50 29.80 33.45 42.68
N ASN A 51 29.92 33.31 44.00
CA ASN A 51 30.81 34.18 44.80
C ASN A 51 31.82 33.42 45.67
N LYS A 52 32.42 32.36 45.14
CA LYS A 52 33.62 31.75 45.75
C LYS A 52 34.53 30.98 44.80
N ILE A 53 34.72 31.45 43.56
CA ILE A 53 35.82 30.98 42.70
C ILE A 53 36.48 32.16 41.96
N ASP A 54 36.66 33.29 42.64
CA ASP A 54 37.33 34.48 42.08
C ASP A 54 38.84 34.54 42.40
N HIS A 55 39.47 33.41 42.77
CA HIS A 55 40.91 33.40 43.04
C HIS A 55 41.73 32.25 42.43
N ILE A 56 41.16 31.45 41.53
CA ILE A 56 41.93 30.42 40.80
C ILE A 56 41.59 30.44 39.30
N LEU A 57 41.60 31.64 38.71
CA LEU A 57 41.59 31.85 37.26
C LEU A 57 42.84 32.60 36.86
N HIS A 58 43.97 31.90 36.84
CA HIS A 58 45.07 32.21 35.92
C HIS A 58 45.82 30.92 35.59
N HIS A 59 45.23 30.06 34.75
CA HIS A 59 45.97 29.39 33.67
C HIS A 59 45.05 28.64 32.68
N SER A 60 45.05 29.13 31.43
CA SER A 60 44.77 28.42 30.16
C SER A 60 43.35 27.91 29.85
N PRO A 61 42.53 28.64 29.06
CA PRO A 61 41.19 28.22 28.64
C PRO A 61 41.16 27.35 27.36
N HIS A 62 42.30 26.97 26.76
CA HIS A 62 42.32 26.24 25.48
C HIS A 62 42.48 24.71 25.57
N LYS A 63 42.85 24.15 26.74
CA LYS A 63 43.06 22.69 26.90
C LYS A 63 41.80 21.91 27.32
N ASN A 64 40.86 22.55 28.02
CA ASN A 64 39.69 21.84 28.52
C ASN A 64 38.64 21.57 27.43
N ILE A 65 38.53 22.43 26.41
CA ILE A 65 37.62 22.19 25.28
C ILE A 65 38.12 21.01 24.41
N SER A 66 39.43 20.86 24.23
CA SER A 66 39.97 19.72 23.46
C SER A 66 39.79 18.39 24.20
N LEU A 67 40.00 18.38 25.52
CA LEU A 67 39.80 17.20 26.37
C LEU A 67 38.32 16.78 26.45
N ILE A 68 37.40 17.73 26.58
CA ILE A 68 35.96 17.45 26.53
C ILE A 68 35.56 16.93 25.14
N SER A 69 36.08 17.54 24.06
CA SER A 69 35.83 17.07 22.69
C SER A 69 36.37 15.66 22.45
N GLU A 70 37.52 15.32 23.05
CA GLU A 70 38.15 14.00 22.93
C GLU A 70 37.36 12.94 23.73
N GLN A 71 36.93 13.26 24.95
CA GLN A 71 36.06 12.40 25.75
C GLN A 71 34.70 12.18 25.09
N VAL A 72 34.08 13.22 24.54
CA VAL A 72 32.82 13.09 23.78
C VAL A 72 33.02 12.21 22.55
N SER A 73 34.16 12.34 21.85
CA SER A 73 34.48 11.48 20.69
C SER A 73 34.67 10.01 21.07
N LEU A 74 35.26 9.74 22.24
CA LEU A 74 35.39 8.38 22.79
C LEU A 74 34.02 7.80 23.18
N ILE A 75 33.16 8.57 23.82
CA ILE A 75 31.79 8.15 24.17
C ILE A 75 30.98 7.84 22.91
N ILE A 76 31.05 8.68 21.88
CA ILE A 76 30.37 8.43 20.60
C ILE A 76 30.88 7.14 19.94
N ARG A 77 32.19 6.89 19.97
CA ARG A 77 32.78 5.63 19.47
C ARG A 77 32.29 4.40 20.25
N GLU A 78 32.20 4.50 21.57
CA GLU A 78 31.72 3.41 22.42
C GLU A 78 30.23 3.12 22.20
N ILE A 79 29.43 4.17 21.98
CA ILE A 79 28.01 4.04 21.61
C ILE A 79 27.88 3.36 20.25
N ASP A 80 28.64 3.80 19.23
CA ASP A 80 28.63 3.21 17.89
C ASP A 80 29.07 1.74 17.90
N SER A 81 30.10 1.41 18.67
CA SER A 81 30.56 0.03 18.92
C SER A 81 29.47 -0.83 19.58
N SER A 82 28.81 -0.28 20.61
CA SER A 82 27.76 -0.99 21.33
C SER A 82 26.52 -1.21 20.46
N GLN A 83 26.13 -0.23 19.64
CA GLN A 83 25.04 -0.37 18.67
C GLN A 83 25.37 -1.41 17.60
N LYS A 84 26.60 -1.47 17.09
CA LYS A 84 27.06 -2.51 16.16
C LYS A 84 26.98 -3.91 16.76
N LYS A 85 27.39 -4.07 18.01
CA LYS A 85 27.26 -5.35 18.73
C LYS A 85 25.80 -5.75 18.93
N LEU A 86 24.93 -4.80 19.26
CA LEU A 86 23.49 -5.06 19.41
C LEU A 86 22.87 -5.52 18.08
N ALA A 87 23.15 -4.80 16.99
CA ALA A 87 22.67 -5.14 15.65
C ALA A 87 23.21 -6.51 15.19
N GLN A 88 24.44 -6.86 15.56
CA GLN A 88 25.01 -8.17 15.26
C GLN A 88 24.36 -9.30 16.07
N MET A 89 24.08 -9.07 17.36
CA MET A 89 23.31 -10.01 18.17
C MET A 89 21.88 -10.16 17.65
N GLU A 90 21.20 -9.07 17.28
CA GLU A 90 19.87 -9.12 16.66
C GLU A 90 19.91 -9.90 15.34
N LYS A 91 20.94 -9.71 14.51
CA LYS A 91 21.14 -10.47 13.28
C LYS A 91 21.34 -11.97 13.54
N GLU A 92 22.12 -12.32 14.55
CA GLU A 92 22.37 -13.72 14.94
C GLU A 92 21.14 -14.38 15.59
N LEU A 93 20.32 -13.60 16.31
CA LEU A 93 19.15 -14.10 17.05
C LEU A 93 17.86 -14.14 16.20
N LEU A 94 17.65 -13.15 15.33
CA LEU A 94 16.42 -12.97 14.54
C LEU A 94 16.58 -13.38 13.07
N GLY A 95 17.80 -13.51 12.56
CA GLY A 95 18.08 -14.03 11.22
C GLY A 95 17.66 -13.15 10.04
N TYR A 96 17.26 -11.89 10.25
CA TYR A 96 16.86 -10.97 9.18
C TYR A 96 17.93 -9.89 8.93
N GLU A 97 18.24 -9.65 7.64
CA GLU A 97 19.11 -8.55 7.21
C GLU A 97 18.37 -7.20 7.34
N THR A 98 18.86 -6.28 8.15
CA THR A 98 18.32 -4.92 8.27
C THR A 98 19.09 -3.95 7.36
N ILE A 99 18.43 -2.91 6.85
CA ILE A 99 19.10 -1.86 6.07
C ILE A 99 20.11 -1.15 6.98
N ASP A 100 21.40 -1.34 6.70
CA ASP A 100 22.48 -0.69 7.41
C ASP A 100 22.57 0.80 7.05
N LEU A 101 22.01 1.66 7.91
CA LEU A 101 21.99 3.12 7.73
C LEU A 101 23.38 3.78 7.86
N SER A 102 24.39 3.05 8.31
CA SER A 102 25.78 3.54 8.42
C SER A 102 26.53 3.51 7.08
N ARG A 103 26.02 2.78 6.08
CA ARG A 103 26.66 2.69 4.77
C ARG A 103 26.83 4.09 4.14
N PRO A 104 27.98 4.35 3.49
CA PRO A 104 28.17 5.59 2.73
C PRO A 104 27.15 5.67 1.58
N ASN A 105 26.78 6.89 1.17
CA ASN A 105 25.86 7.16 0.05
C ASN A 105 24.37 6.81 0.26
N ILE A 106 23.93 6.56 1.49
CA ILE A 106 22.50 6.48 1.81
C ILE A 106 21.89 7.89 1.88
N ALA A 107 20.81 8.11 1.12
CA ALA A 107 20.06 9.37 1.10
C ALA A 107 19.60 9.78 2.50
N ALA A 108 19.76 11.06 2.83
CA ALA A 108 19.37 11.60 4.14
C ALA A 108 17.89 11.38 4.46
N GLU A 109 17.01 11.51 3.46
CA GLU A 109 15.57 11.26 3.64
C GLU A 109 15.26 9.81 3.98
N LEU A 110 16.04 8.86 3.45
CA LEU A 110 15.88 7.44 3.78
C LEU A 110 16.28 7.18 5.25
N LYS A 111 17.38 7.78 5.71
CA LYS A 111 17.80 7.70 7.12
C LYS A 111 16.73 8.25 8.06
N LEU A 112 16.16 9.41 7.70
CA LEU A 112 15.10 10.05 8.48
C LEU A 112 13.81 9.21 8.50
N PHE A 113 13.41 8.63 7.36
CA PHE A 113 12.19 7.82 7.28
C PHE A 113 12.28 6.56 8.15
N LEU A 114 13.44 5.88 8.13
CA LEU A 114 13.68 4.65 8.88
C LEU A 114 14.06 4.88 10.36
N GLN A 115 14.18 6.14 10.77
CA GLN A 115 14.49 6.48 12.16
C GLN A 115 13.33 6.09 13.08
N HIS A 116 13.66 5.39 14.17
CA HIS A 116 12.69 4.99 15.18
C HIS A 116 12.35 6.20 16.05
N HIS A 117 11.05 6.45 16.25
CA HIS A 117 10.59 7.56 17.06
C HIS A 117 9.84 7.01 18.29
N GLN A 118 10.31 7.32 19.50
CA GLN A 118 9.58 6.97 20.72
C GLN A 118 8.19 7.61 20.71
N LEU A 119 7.19 6.88 21.21
CA LEU A 119 5.86 7.46 21.40
C LEU A 119 5.93 8.59 22.44
N PRO A 120 5.29 9.74 22.19
CA PRO A 120 5.36 10.89 23.10
C PRO A 120 4.91 10.61 24.54
N LEU A 121 4.04 9.61 24.72
CA LEU A 121 3.46 9.23 26.02
C LEU A 121 3.96 7.87 26.52
N GLY A 122 5.04 7.32 25.92
CA GLY A 122 5.54 5.99 26.24
C GLY A 122 4.65 4.87 25.68
N LYS A 123 4.68 3.71 26.34
CA LYS A 123 4.03 2.47 25.88
C LYS A 123 2.50 2.65 25.75
N ASP A 124 1.96 2.40 24.57
CA ASP A 124 0.52 2.35 24.36
C ASP A 124 -0.08 1.14 25.08
N SER A 125 -1.06 1.37 25.95
CA SER A 125 -1.61 0.32 26.81
C SER A 125 -2.45 -0.72 26.06
N ARG A 126 -2.94 -0.39 24.85
CA ARG A 126 -3.80 -1.28 24.05
C ARG A 126 -3.00 -2.15 23.09
N THR A 127 -1.98 -1.59 22.46
CA THR A 127 -1.16 -2.25 21.44
C THR A 127 0.19 -2.72 21.99
N GLY A 128 0.62 -2.20 23.13
CA GLY A 128 1.92 -2.48 23.74
C GLY A 128 3.10 -1.84 23.01
N ILE A 129 2.85 -1.06 21.96
CA ILE A 129 3.88 -0.42 21.15
C ILE A 129 4.50 0.73 21.94
N THR A 130 5.83 0.87 21.87
CA THR A 130 6.59 1.96 22.51
C THR A 130 7.15 2.96 21.49
N GLU A 131 7.26 2.55 20.24
CA GLU A 131 7.91 3.30 19.17
C GLU A 131 7.06 3.33 17.90
N MET A 132 7.08 4.46 17.21
CA MET A 132 6.63 4.58 15.84
C MET A 132 7.75 4.11 14.92
N VAL A 133 7.47 3.04 14.18
CA VAL A 133 8.36 2.48 13.17
C VAL A 133 7.78 2.69 11.78
N ALA A 134 8.65 3.03 10.83
CA ALA A 134 8.27 3.06 9.42
C ALA A 134 8.55 1.70 8.78
N SER A 135 7.64 1.21 7.94
CA SER A 135 7.83 -0.05 7.22
C SER A 135 8.46 0.19 5.85
N VAL A 136 9.41 -0.67 5.52
CA VAL A 136 9.95 -0.86 4.17
C VAL A 136 10.08 -2.37 3.97
N GLY A 137 9.75 -2.88 2.79
CA GLY A 137 9.87 -4.30 2.49
C GLY A 137 11.29 -4.81 2.75
N HIS A 138 11.42 -5.96 3.43
CA HIS A 138 12.73 -6.55 3.81
C HIS A 138 13.67 -6.69 2.61
N THR A 139 13.12 -7.09 1.46
CA THR A 139 13.88 -7.29 0.22
C THR A 139 14.47 -6.01 -0.36
N CYS A 140 14.07 -4.83 0.14
CA CYS A 140 14.71 -3.56 -0.21
C CYS A 140 16.16 -3.44 0.19
N GLU A 141 16.59 -4.18 1.20
CA GLU A 141 18.00 -4.21 1.59
C GLU A 141 18.90 -4.62 0.41
N LYS A 142 18.38 -5.45 -0.51
CA LYS A 142 19.05 -5.86 -1.74
C LYS A 142 19.00 -4.83 -2.87
N SER A 143 18.28 -3.73 -2.68
CA SER A 143 18.12 -2.65 -3.67
C SER A 143 18.35 -1.28 -3.03
N THR A 144 19.25 -1.20 -2.04
CA THR A 144 19.58 0.04 -1.31
C THR A 144 19.98 1.18 -2.23
N ASP A 145 20.71 0.92 -3.31
CA ASP A 145 21.16 1.97 -4.23
C ASP A 145 19.98 2.59 -4.98
N LEU A 146 19.07 1.75 -5.48
CA LEU A 146 17.83 2.19 -6.13
C LEU A 146 16.90 2.91 -5.15
N LEU A 147 16.83 2.42 -3.91
CA LEU A 147 16.04 3.05 -2.86
C LEU A 147 16.64 4.41 -2.44
N SER A 148 17.97 4.51 -2.36
CA SER A 148 18.70 5.76 -2.09
C SER A 148 18.49 6.77 -3.22
N GLN A 149 18.57 6.31 -4.48
CA GLN A 149 18.21 7.12 -5.65
C GLN A 149 16.76 7.60 -5.56
N TYR A 150 15.81 6.71 -5.22
CA TYR A 150 14.41 7.06 -5.03
C TYR A 150 14.23 8.07 -3.88
N MET A 151 15.07 8.03 -2.84
CA MET A 151 14.99 8.96 -1.71
C MET A 151 15.85 10.22 -1.89
N THR A 152 16.41 10.45 -3.08
CA THR A 152 17.17 11.65 -3.40
C THR A 152 16.29 12.65 -4.13
N TYR A 153 15.82 13.68 -3.41
CA TYR A 153 14.98 14.74 -3.96
C TYR A 153 15.11 16.03 -3.14
N LYS A 154 14.61 17.15 -3.68
CA LYS A 154 14.53 18.42 -2.96
C LYS A 154 13.29 18.43 -2.06
N ILE A 155 13.48 18.59 -0.75
CA ILE A 155 12.39 18.74 0.22
C ILE A 155 11.55 19.96 -0.17
N SER A 156 10.21 19.81 -0.16
CA SER A 156 9.26 20.83 -0.60
C SER A 156 9.51 21.36 -2.03
N GLY A 157 10.27 20.62 -2.84
CA GLY A 157 10.43 20.86 -4.27
C GLY A 157 9.56 19.91 -5.10
N PRO A 158 9.65 19.98 -6.44
CA PRO A 158 9.04 18.97 -7.30
C PRO A 158 9.72 17.62 -7.09
N CYS A 159 8.93 16.54 -7.01
CA CYS A 159 9.46 15.19 -7.04
C CYS A 159 10.09 14.89 -8.41
N PRO A 160 11.18 14.10 -8.46
CA PRO A 160 11.69 13.55 -9.71
C PRO A 160 10.59 12.79 -10.46
N ASP A 161 10.59 12.88 -11.80
CA ASP A 161 9.67 12.12 -12.66
C ASP A 161 10.23 10.72 -12.92
N ASP A 162 10.25 9.90 -11.87
CA ASP A 162 10.91 8.59 -11.80
C ASP A 162 9.95 7.46 -11.41
N TRP A 163 8.70 7.52 -11.88
CA TRP A 163 7.69 6.50 -11.61
C TRP A 163 8.16 5.08 -11.99
N SER A 164 9.01 4.95 -13.02
CA SER A 164 9.58 3.67 -13.45
C SER A 164 10.59 3.10 -12.44
N LEU A 165 11.30 3.96 -11.70
CA LEU A 165 12.14 3.56 -10.57
C LEU A 165 11.27 3.07 -9.41
N ALA A 166 10.18 3.78 -9.11
CA ALA A 166 9.21 3.38 -8.09
C ALA A 166 8.61 1.99 -8.41
N GLN A 167 8.15 1.77 -9.65
CA GLN A 167 7.62 0.48 -10.08
C GLN A 167 8.69 -0.61 -10.05
N LYS A 168 9.94 -0.32 -10.45
CA LYS A 168 11.06 -1.28 -10.36
C LYS A 168 11.32 -1.70 -8.92
N LEU A 169 11.25 -0.77 -7.97
CA LEU A 169 11.38 -1.08 -6.55
C LEU A 169 10.23 -1.99 -6.09
N ILE A 170 8.97 -1.65 -6.39
CA ILE A 170 7.80 -2.47 -6.06
C ILE A 170 7.94 -3.90 -6.61
N LEU A 171 8.35 -4.05 -7.88
CA LEU A 171 8.59 -5.35 -8.51
C LEU A 171 9.77 -6.13 -7.90
N ARG A 172 10.66 -5.47 -7.14
CA ARG A 172 11.74 -6.09 -6.37
C ARG A 172 11.36 -6.38 -4.91
N GLY A 173 10.08 -6.23 -4.54
CA GLY A 173 9.60 -6.46 -3.18
C GLY A 173 9.79 -5.27 -2.25
N CYS A 174 10.05 -4.07 -2.80
CA CYS A 174 10.10 -2.83 -2.02
C CYS A 174 8.73 -2.21 -1.83
N GLU A 175 7.86 -2.90 -1.11
CA GLU A 175 6.52 -2.42 -0.82
C GLU A 175 6.21 -2.53 0.69
N PRO A 176 5.61 -1.49 1.32
CA PRO A 176 5.33 -0.17 0.77
C PRO A 176 6.61 0.64 0.50
N LEU A 177 6.55 1.54 -0.50
CA LEU A 177 7.64 2.49 -0.74
C LEU A 177 7.67 3.57 0.36
N PRO A 178 8.86 4.08 0.73
CA PRO A 178 8.96 5.22 1.63
C PRO A 178 8.22 6.44 1.11
N ARG A 179 7.60 7.20 2.03
CA ARG A 179 6.92 8.45 1.67
C ARG A 179 7.96 9.53 1.36
N ARG A 180 7.72 10.29 0.28
CA ARG A 180 8.57 11.44 -0.09
C ARG A 180 7.98 12.76 0.41
N ARG A 181 8.84 13.69 0.81
CA ARG A 181 8.50 15.07 1.22
C ARG A 181 8.69 16.07 0.07
N CYS A 182 8.22 15.72 -1.11
CA CYS A 182 8.23 16.55 -2.32
C CYS A 182 6.82 16.61 -2.95
N PHE A 183 6.60 17.57 -3.85
CA PHE A 183 5.34 17.74 -4.55
C PHE A 183 5.30 16.91 -5.82
N ALA A 184 4.29 16.05 -5.96
CA ALA A 184 4.07 15.28 -7.18
C ALA A 184 3.90 16.20 -8.40
N LYS A 185 4.28 15.70 -9.58
CA LYS A 185 4.10 16.40 -10.85
C LYS A 185 2.63 16.75 -11.05
N SER A 186 2.35 18.03 -11.31
CA SER A 186 0.99 18.49 -11.58
C SER A 186 0.57 18.05 -12.98
N ILE A 187 -0.58 17.38 -13.07
CA ILE A 187 -1.22 16.99 -14.33
C ILE A 187 -2.51 17.82 -14.49
N PRO A 188 -2.71 18.50 -15.63
CA PRO A 188 -3.90 19.32 -15.85
C PRO A 188 -5.19 18.49 -15.80
N LYS A 189 -6.19 18.97 -15.04
CA LYS A 189 -7.54 18.39 -15.00
C LYS A 189 -8.39 18.90 -16.17
N VAL A 190 -8.00 18.58 -17.40
CA VAL A 190 -8.66 19.07 -18.63
C VAL A 190 -9.33 17.93 -19.41
N GLY A 191 -10.52 18.17 -19.98
CA GLY A 191 -11.19 17.19 -20.83
C GLY A 191 -11.75 15.96 -20.12
N LEU A 192 -11.73 15.91 -18.78
CA LEU A 192 -12.45 14.89 -18.01
C LEU A 192 -13.96 15.12 -18.12
N SER A 193 -14.72 14.05 -17.98
CA SER A 193 -16.19 14.09 -17.95
C SER A 193 -16.70 13.48 -16.65
N PRO A 194 -17.91 13.85 -16.20
CA PRO A 194 -18.50 13.24 -15.01
C PRO A 194 -18.87 11.78 -15.26
N PHE A 195 -18.89 10.99 -14.20
CA PHE A 195 -19.46 9.64 -14.21
C PHE A 195 -20.98 9.72 -14.43
N PRO A 196 -21.61 8.81 -15.21
CA PRO A 196 -21.03 7.65 -15.91
C PRO A 196 -20.53 7.95 -17.34
N ILE A 197 -20.66 9.18 -17.84
CA ILE A 197 -20.26 9.57 -19.20
C ILE A 197 -18.76 9.29 -19.44
N SER A 198 -17.94 9.45 -18.41
CA SER A 198 -16.51 9.16 -18.43
C SER A 198 -16.13 7.72 -18.75
N LEU A 199 -17.05 6.75 -18.63
CA LEU A 199 -16.74 5.34 -18.83
C LEU A 199 -16.29 5.01 -20.26
N TRP A 200 -16.88 5.68 -21.26
CA TRP A 200 -16.69 5.37 -22.68
C TRP A 200 -16.33 6.58 -23.54
N LYS A 201 -16.14 7.76 -22.94
CA LYS A 201 -15.74 8.96 -23.67
C LYS A 201 -14.22 8.96 -23.91
N PRO A 202 -13.74 9.42 -25.08
CA PRO A 202 -12.31 9.57 -25.32
C PRO A 202 -11.63 10.44 -24.26
N ILE A 203 -10.43 10.01 -23.87
CA ILE A 203 -9.64 10.64 -22.82
C ILE A 203 -8.54 11.48 -23.47
N SER A 204 -8.33 12.70 -22.97
CA SER A 204 -7.32 13.59 -23.52
C SER A 204 -5.90 13.12 -23.19
N ASP A 205 -4.97 13.18 -24.14
CA ASP A 205 -3.55 12.88 -23.89
C ASP A 205 -2.92 13.78 -22.79
N LYS A 206 -3.54 14.90 -22.44
CA LYS A 206 -3.01 15.87 -21.47
C LYS A 206 -3.21 15.47 -20.00
N ILE A 207 -4.01 14.43 -19.74
CA ILE A 207 -4.38 14.01 -18.38
C ILE A 207 -3.52 12.86 -17.84
N VAL A 208 -2.53 12.41 -18.59
CA VAL A 208 -1.60 11.34 -18.20
C VAL A 208 -0.16 11.80 -18.34
N SER A 209 0.77 11.17 -17.60
CA SER A 209 2.20 11.40 -17.79
C SER A 209 2.74 10.45 -18.86
N TRP A 210 3.30 11.01 -19.93
CA TRP A 210 3.99 10.24 -20.98
C TRP A 210 5.49 10.03 -20.71
N SER A 211 5.96 10.43 -19.53
CA SER A 211 7.37 10.29 -19.16
C SER A 211 7.77 8.82 -19.07
N GLY A 212 8.96 8.47 -19.55
CA GLY A 212 9.45 7.08 -19.54
C GLY A 212 8.70 6.10 -20.46
N LEU A 213 7.60 6.50 -21.11
CA LEU A 213 6.84 5.65 -22.02
C LEU A 213 7.30 5.81 -23.47
N GLY A 214 7.30 4.70 -24.21
CA GLY A 214 7.67 4.70 -25.64
C GLY A 214 6.63 5.37 -26.55
N CYS A 215 5.37 5.48 -26.12
CA CYS A 215 4.32 6.26 -26.80
C CYS A 215 4.08 7.59 -26.09
N LYS A 216 3.60 8.60 -26.86
CA LYS A 216 3.33 9.97 -26.37
C LYS A 216 1.88 10.42 -26.54
N ASN A 217 1.01 9.53 -27.00
CA ASN A 217 -0.43 9.73 -27.13
C ASN A 217 -1.14 8.36 -27.18
N PHE A 218 -2.45 8.34 -26.93
CA PHE A 218 -3.25 7.12 -26.97
C PHE A 218 -3.33 6.50 -28.37
N ASN A 219 -3.25 7.31 -29.43
CA ASN A 219 -3.24 6.82 -30.80
C ASN A 219 -2.04 5.88 -31.09
N CYS A 220 -0.85 6.22 -30.56
CA CYS A 220 0.33 5.36 -30.62
C CYS A 220 0.14 4.07 -29.83
N LEU A 221 -0.53 4.12 -28.67
CA LEU A 221 -0.79 2.92 -27.87
C LEU A 221 -1.78 1.98 -28.58
N ASN A 222 -2.76 2.54 -29.28
CA ASN A 222 -3.75 1.76 -30.04
C ASN A 222 -3.13 0.99 -31.21
N THR A 223 -2.05 1.50 -31.80
CA THR A 223 -1.33 0.81 -32.89
C THR A 223 -0.31 -0.22 -32.40
N LYS A 224 0.04 -0.20 -31.10
CA LYS A 224 0.97 -1.16 -30.50
C LYS A 224 0.23 -2.30 -29.81
N LYS A 225 0.76 -3.51 -29.96
CA LYS A 225 0.34 -4.67 -29.15
C LYS A 225 1.11 -4.66 -27.83
N LEU A 226 0.54 -4.04 -26.79
CA LEU A 226 1.17 -3.92 -25.46
C LEU A 226 1.16 -5.24 -24.69
N SER A 227 0.04 -5.96 -24.75
CA SER A 227 -0.12 -7.28 -24.15
C SER A 227 -1.13 -8.10 -24.95
N ARG A 228 -1.31 -9.38 -24.58
CA ARG A 228 -2.27 -10.29 -25.21
C ARG A 228 -3.71 -9.75 -25.16
N ASP A 229 -4.07 -9.08 -24.06
CA ASP A 229 -5.44 -8.61 -23.80
C ASP A 229 -5.68 -7.15 -24.18
N CYS A 230 -4.62 -6.42 -24.54
CA CYS A 230 -4.64 -4.96 -24.71
C CYS A 230 -4.22 -4.54 -26.12
N SER A 231 -4.88 -5.08 -27.15
CA SER A 231 -4.82 -4.56 -28.52
C SER A 231 -5.93 -3.52 -28.70
N ASP A 232 -5.58 -2.26 -28.95
CA ASP A 232 -6.55 -1.14 -29.09
C ASP A 232 -7.36 -0.83 -27.82
N CYS A 233 -6.81 -1.14 -26.64
CA CYS A 233 -7.52 -1.05 -25.37
C CYS A 233 -7.77 0.39 -24.87
N PHE A 234 -7.18 1.40 -25.50
CA PHE A 234 -7.40 2.81 -25.18
C PHE A 234 -8.43 3.47 -26.11
N ASN A 235 -8.87 2.77 -27.17
CA ASN A 235 -9.93 3.24 -28.07
C ASN A 235 -11.31 2.86 -27.52
N LEU A 236 -11.86 3.75 -26.69
CA LEU A 236 -13.13 3.51 -25.99
C LEU A 236 -14.37 3.56 -26.90
N VAL A 237 -14.30 4.26 -28.05
CA VAL A 237 -15.46 4.56 -28.90
C VAL A 237 -15.54 3.61 -30.09
N ASN A 238 -14.49 3.57 -30.89
CA ASN A 238 -14.47 2.81 -32.15
C ASN A 238 -13.77 1.45 -32.00
N GLY A 239 -13.24 1.17 -30.80
CA GLY A 239 -12.44 -0.01 -30.52
C GLY A 239 -13.28 -1.19 -30.06
N THR A 240 -12.56 -2.28 -29.81
CA THR A 240 -13.18 -3.56 -29.41
C THR A 240 -13.56 -3.64 -27.93
N GLU A 241 -13.03 -2.75 -27.11
CA GLU A 241 -13.25 -2.69 -25.66
C GLU A 241 -14.73 -2.48 -25.30
N SER A 242 -15.42 -1.63 -26.05
CA SER A 242 -16.86 -1.35 -25.87
C SER A 242 -17.76 -2.54 -26.23
N GLN A 243 -17.20 -3.69 -26.59
CA GLN A 243 -17.95 -4.93 -26.82
C GLN A 243 -17.53 -6.06 -25.85
N LYS A 244 -16.42 -5.89 -25.10
CA LYS A 244 -16.00 -6.87 -24.09
C LYS A 244 -17.09 -7.03 -23.02
N PHE A 245 -17.30 -8.27 -22.58
CA PHE A 245 -18.26 -8.70 -21.57
C PHE A 245 -19.76 -8.50 -21.89
N VAL A 246 -20.10 -7.90 -23.03
CA VAL A 246 -21.49 -7.70 -23.49
C VAL A 246 -21.81 -8.47 -24.77
N LYS A 247 -20.79 -8.78 -25.58
CA LYS A 247 -20.92 -9.59 -26.79
C LYS A 247 -19.86 -10.68 -26.81
N ALA A 248 -20.29 -11.93 -26.76
CA ALA A 248 -19.40 -13.08 -26.84
C ALA A 248 -18.81 -13.19 -28.24
N ARG A 249 -17.48 -13.35 -28.35
CA ARG A 249 -16.78 -13.56 -29.63
C ARG A 249 -16.35 -15.01 -29.79
N SER A 250 -16.16 -15.69 -28.67
CA SER A 250 -15.81 -17.09 -28.57
C SER A 250 -16.59 -17.75 -27.44
N LYS A 251 -16.58 -19.08 -27.39
CA LYS A 251 -17.23 -19.87 -26.33
C LYS A 251 -16.66 -19.58 -24.92
N ASN A 252 -15.46 -19.01 -24.86
CA ASN A 252 -14.77 -18.70 -23.62
C ASN A 252 -15.19 -17.34 -23.02
N ASP A 253 -15.83 -16.47 -23.82
CA ASP A 253 -16.13 -15.12 -23.38
C ASP A 253 -17.45 -15.11 -22.60
N PHE A 254 -17.36 -14.99 -21.27
CA PHE A 254 -18.54 -14.92 -20.42
C PHE A 254 -19.07 -13.49 -20.35
N LEU A 255 -20.39 -13.36 -20.41
CA LEU A 255 -21.07 -12.07 -20.32
C LEU A 255 -21.27 -11.66 -18.87
N ILE A 256 -21.19 -10.37 -18.58
CA ILE A 256 -21.37 -9.86 -17.21
C ILE A 256 -22.74 -10.23 -16.65
N ASP A 257 -23.80 -10.12 -17.44
CA ASP A 257 -25.15 -10.45 -16.97
C ASP A 257 -25.27 -11.95 -16.61
N ASP A 258 -24.64 -12.84 -17.38
CA ASP A 258 -24.60 -14.27 -17.06
C ASP A 258 -23.86 -14.53 -15.75
N VAL A 259 -22.70 -13.89 -15.53
CA VAL A 259 -21.89 -14.12 -14.33
C VAL A 259 -22.57 -13.54 -13.10
N LEU A 260 -23.15 -12.34 -13.21
CA LEU A 260 -23.89 -11.72 -12.12
C LEU A 260 -25.11 -12.55 -11.72
N ALA A 261 -25.79 -13.19 -12.66
CA ALA A 261 -26.92 -14.09 -12.39
C ALA A 261 -26.53 -15.35 -11.59
N LEU A 262 -25.25 -15.76 -11.63
CA LEU A 262 -24.73 -16.87 -10.82
C LEU A 262 -24.48 -16.46 -9.35
N GLY A 263 -24.41 -15.16 -9.06
CA GLY A 263 -24.11 -14.62 -7.74
C GLY A 263 -25.33 -14.69 -6.81
N TYR A 264 -25.32 -15.59 -5.84
CA TYR A 264 -26.36 -15.67 -4.82
C TYR A 264 -26.27 -14.46 -3.87
N GLY A 265 -27.40 -13.77 -3.63
CA GLY A 265 -27.43 -12.59 -2.75
C GLY A 265 -26.95 -11.28 -3.39
N GLY A 266 -26.61 -11.31 -4.69
CA GLY A 266 -26.15 -10.15 -5.46
C GLY A 266 -24.67 -9.83 -5.28
N ILE A 267 -24.05 -9.25 -6.31
CA ILE A 267 -22.65 -8.80 -6.31
C ILE A 267 -22.64 -7.28 -6.16
N ARG A 268 -21.91 -6.74 -5.18
CA ARG A 268 -21.88 -5.28 -4.90
C ARG A 268 -20.49 -4.69 -5.05
N ILE A 269 -19.47 -5.48 -4.73
CA ILE A 269 -18.07 -5.07 -4.79
C ILE A 269 -17.21 -6.18 -5.39
N GLY A 270 -16.30 -5.79 -6.29
CA GLY A 270 -15.38 -6.69 -6.95
C GLY A 270 -13.92 -6.25 -6.88
N PHE A 271 -13.01 -7.21 -7.07
CA PHE A 271 -11.59 -6.97 -7.26
C PHE A 271 -11.16 -7.54 -8.61
N ASP A 272 -10.43 -6.75 -9.40
CA ASP A 272 -10.05 -7.08 -10.76
C ASP A 272 -8.53 -7.13 -10.91
N ILE A 273 -8.02 -8.30 -11.27
CA ILE A 273 -6.59 -8.58 -11.47
C ILE A 273 -6.34 -8.81 -12.95
N GLY A 274 -5.60 -7.90 -13.58
CA GLY A 274 -5.35 -7.94 -15.02
C GLY A 274 -6.26 -7.01 -15.83
N GLY A 275 -6.85 -6.00 -15.18
CA GLY A 275 -7.88 -5.15 -15.75
C GLY A 275 -7.46 -4.23 -16.91
N GLY A 276 -6.23 -4.30 -17.43
CA GLY A 276 -5.77 -3.51 -18.58
C GLY A 276 -6.16 -2.04 -18.46
N SER A 277 -7.00 -1.55 -19.38
CA SER A 277 -7.51 -0.18 -19.40
C SER A 277 -8.73 0.10 -18.49
N GLY A 278 -9.14 -0.86 -17.66
CA GLY A 278 -10.26 -0.78 -16.71
C GLY A 278 -11.62 -1.18 -17.29
N THR A 279 -11.66 -1.90 -18.40
CA THR A 279 -12.90 -2.23 -19.12
C THR A 279 -13.85 -3.10 -18.31
N PHE A 280 -13.34 -4.08 -17.57
CA PHE A 280 -14.16 -4.89 -16.66
C PHE A 280 -14.82 -4.01 -15.58
N ALA A 281 -14.03 -3.18 -14.89
CA ALA A 281 -14.55 -2.23 -13.91
C ALA A 281 -15.59 -1.26 -14.49
N ALA A 282 -15.38 -0.76 -15.72
CA ALA A 282 -16.34 0.10 -16.40
C ALA A 282 -17.69 -0.57 -16.60
N ARG A 283 -17.68 -1.84 -17.04
CA ARG A 283 -18.91 -2.62 -17.24
C ARG A 283 -19.63 -2.97 -15.96
N MET A 284 -18.87 -3.34 -14.93
CA MET A 284 -19.43 -3.61 -13.61
C MET A 284 -20.07 -2.34 -13.03
N ALA A 285 -19.47 -1.17 -13.27
CA ALA A 285 -20.03 0.11 -12.84
C ALA A 285 -21.37 0.45 -13.53
N GLU A 286 -21.58 0.07 -14.81
CA GLU A 286 -22.89 0.17 -15.48
C GLU A 286 -23.98 -0.69 -14.79
N LYS A 287 -23.57 -1.71 -14.05
CA LYS A 287 -24.43 -2.59 -13.25
C LYS A 287 -24.44 -2.21 -11.76
N ASN A 288 -23.96 -1.00 -11.41
CA ASN A 288 -23.83 -0.49 -10.04
C ASN A 288 -22.93 -1.34 -9.13
N VAL A 289 -21.96 -2.06 -9.70
CA VAL A 289 -20.95 -2.81 -8.95
C VAL A 289 -19.65 -2.02 -8.92
N THR A 290 -19.14 -1.76 -7.72
CA THR A 290 -17.86 -1.08 -7.55
C THR A 290 -16.72 -2.08 -7.70
N VAL A 291 -15.75 -1.79 -8.56
CA VAL A 291 -14.58 -2.64 -8.77
C VAL A 291 -13.31 -1.88 -8.48
N ILE A 292 -12.43 -2.50 -7.71
CA ILE A 292 -11.05 -2.05 -7.53
C ILE A 292 -10.18 -2.82 -8.53
N THR A 293 -9.49 -2.12 -9.42
CA THR A 293 -8.67 -2.72 -10.47
C THR A 293 -7.20 -2.65 -10.12
N ASN A 294 -6.58 -3.80 -9.88
CA ASN A 294 -5.13 -3.92 -9.75
C ASN A 294 -4.44 -3.68 -11.10
N THR A 295 -3.45 -2.80 -11.14
CA THR A 295 -2.70 -2.49 -12.36
C THR A 295 -1.27 -2.00 -12.08
N LEU A 296 -0.41 -2.13 -13.07
CA LEU A 296 0.92 -1.51 -13.13
C LEU A 296 1.04 -0.78 -14.47
N ASN A 297 1.92 0.22 -14.54
CA ASN A 297 2.15 0.98 -15.76
C ASN A 297 3.21 0.26 -16.62
N ILE A 298 2.79 -0.76 -17.36
CA ILE A 298 3.63 -1.54 -18.28
C ILE A 298 3.47 -0.98 -19.69
N ASP A 299 4.45 -0.20 -20.16
CA ASP A 299 4.47 0.45 -21.48
C ASP A 299 3.28 1.38 -21.80
N ALA A 300 2.38 1.62 -20.84
CA ALA A 300 1.26 2.53 -20.94
C ALA A 300 0.84 3.08 -19.55
N PRO A 301 0.16 4.24 -19.51
CA PRO A 301 -0.26 4.88 -18.25
C PRO A 301 -1.62 4.33 -17.79
N PHE A 302 -1.67 3.02 -17.49
CA PHE A 302 -2.92 2.34 -17.15
C PHE A 302 -3.60 2.93 -15.91
N SER A 303 -2.84 3.25 -14.87
CA SER A 303 -3.40 3.78 -13.62
C SER A 303 -4.11 5.11 -13.85
N GLU A 304 -3.45 6.05 -14.53
CA GLU A 304 -4.03 7.35 -14.85
C GLU A 304 -5.21 7.23 -15.82
N PHE A 305 -5.12 6.32 -16.80
CA PHE A 305 -6.23 6.07 -17.74
C PHE A 305 -7.48 5.53 -17.05
N ILE A 306 -7.33 4.56 -16.13
CA ILE A 306 -8.44 4.02 -15.34
C ILE A 306 -9.05 5.12 -14.45
N ALA A 307 -8.22 5.87 -13.73
CA ALA A 307 -8.68 6.97 -12.88
C ALA A 307 -9.44 8.05 -13.67
N ALA A 308 -9.00 8.36 -14.89
CA ALA A 308 -9.65 9.34 -15.77
C ALA A 308 -11.07 8.96 -16.20
N ARG A 309 -11.38 7.66 -16.21
CA ARG A 309 -12.73 7.13 -16.46
C ARG A 309 -13.64 7.22 -15.22
N GLY A 310 -13.11 7.66 -14.07
CA GLY A 310 -13.79 7.65 -12.79
C GLY A 310 -13.79 6.27 -12.11
N LEU A 311 -12.87 5.39 -12.50
CA LEU A 311 -12.71 4.04 -11.94
C LEU A 311 -11.55 4.00 -10.94
N PHE A 312 -11.47 2.94 -10.14
CA PHE A 312 -10.49 2.83 -9.05
C PHE A 312 -9.28 1.96 -9.45
N PRO A 313 -8.12 2.55 -9.80
CA PRO A 313 -6.88 1.80 -9.95
C PRO A 313 -6.20 1.57 -8.59
N LEU A 314 -5.67 0.35 -8.38
CA LEU A 314 -4.76 0.02 -7.31
C LEU A 314 -3.40 -0.33 -7.92
N PHE A 315 -2.38 0.46 -7.61
CA PHE A 315 -1.02 0.26 -8.09
C PHE A 315 -0.24 -0.64 -7.14
N LEU A 316 -0.22 -1.94 -7.40
CA LEU A 316 0.32 -2.97 -6.48
C LEU A 316 0.89 -4.16 -7.27
N SER A 317 1.98 -4.75 -6.76
CA SER A 317 2.50 -6.03 -7.28
C SER A 317 1.69 -7.23 -6.76
N LEU A 318 1.50 -8.25 -7.60
CA LEU A 318 0.87 -9.52 -7.17
C LEU A 318 1.77 -10.37 -6.25
N ASP A 319 3.05 -10.02 -6.10
CA ASP A 319 3.95 -10.66 -5.15
C ASP A 319 3.74 -10.16 -3.70
N HIS A 320 2.92 -9.11 -3.51
CA HIS A 320 2.59 -8.58 -2.18
C HIS A 320 1.20 -9.07 -1.74
N ARG A 321 1.04 -9.23 -0.42
CA ARG A 321 -0.28 -9.52 0.15
C ARG A 321 -1.23 -8.36 -0.12
N PHE A 322 -2.42 -8.65 -0.60
CA PHE A 322 -3.42 -7.64 -0.91
C PHE A 322 -3.79 -6.82 0.34
N PRO A 323 -3.81 -5.48 0.24
CA PRO A 323 -4.03 -4.56 1.36
C PRO A 323 -5.52 -4.47 1.75
N PHE A 324 -6.24 -5.57 1.66
CA PHE A 324 -7.64 -5.69 2.02
C PHE A 324 -7.79 -6.57 3.26
N TYR A 325 -8.80 -6.30 4.06
CA TYR A 325 -9.20 -7.20 5.13
C TYR A 325 -9.80 -8.50 4.57
N ASP A 326 -10.06 -9.46 5.44
CA ASP A 326 -10.59 -10.76 5.04
C ASP A 326 -12.08 -10.62 4.64
N ASN A 327 -12.52 -11.40 3.65
CA ASN A 327 -13.92 -11.50 3.19
C ASN A 327 -14.58 -10.18 2.71
N VAL A 328 -13.80 -9.31 2.09
CA VAL A 328 -14.23 -8.00 1.56
C VAL A 328 -15.05 -8.13 0.27
N PHE A 329 -14.63 -8.98 -0.66
CA PHE A 329 -15.17 -9.00 -2.02
C PHE A 329 -16.25 -10.05 -2.26
N ASP A 330 -17.27 -9.67 -3.04
CA ASP A 330 -18.33 -10.58 -3.51
C ASP A 330 -17.90 -11.28 -4.83
N LEU A 331 -17.01 -10.65 -5.61
CA LEU A 331 -16.46 -11.17 -6.86
C LEU A 331 -14.96 -10.84 -6.99
N VAL A 332 -14.15 -11.81 -7.41
CA VAL A 332 -12.77 -11.58 -7.84
C VAL A 332 -12.64 -12.00 -9.29
N HIS A 333 -12.26 -11.07 -10.15
CA HIS A 333 -12.01 -11.29 -11.58
C HIS A 333 -10.50 -11.36 -11.83
N VAL A 334 -10.07 -12.34 -12.63
CA VAL A 334 -8.69 -12.49 -13.07
C VAL A 334 -8.68 -12.70 -14.58
N GLY A 335 -8.03 -11.78 -15.30
CA GLY A 335 -7.84 -11.86 -16.75
C GLY A 335 -6.76 -12.85 -17.17
N SER A 336 -6.34 -12.81 -18.45
CA SER A 336 -5.43 -13.82 -19.01
C SER A 336 -4.02 -13.79 -18.42
N GLY A 337 -3.64 -12.68 -17.80
CA GLY A 337 -2.28 -12.34 -17.39
C GLY A 337 -1.87 -12.70 -15.97
N LEU A 338 -2.45 -13.73 -15.36
CA LEU A 338 -1.98 -14.24 -14.05
C LEU A 338 -0.68 -15.04 -14.25
N ASP A 339 0.41 -14.35 -14.57
CA ASP A 339 1.74 -14.93 -14.66
C ASP A 339 2.49 -14.77 -13.33
N VAL A 340 2.53 -15.84 -12.54
CA VAL A 340 3.28 -15.90 -11.27
C VAL A 340 4.75 -16.33 -11.47
N GLY A 341 5.31 -16.15 -12.67
CA GLY A 341 6.73 -16.41 -12.94
C GLY A 341 7.10 -17.89 -12.86
N GLY A 342 6.16 -18.78 -13.16
CA GLY A 342 6.39 -20.22 -13.30
C GLY A 342 6.66 -21.00 -12.01
N LYS A 343 6.61 -20.36 -10.83
CA LYS A 343 6.77 -21.05 -9.54
C LYS A 343 5.41 -21.47 -8.97
N PRO A 344 5.14 -22.77 -8.78
CA PRO A 344 3.83 -23.23 -8.32
C PRO A 344 3.49 -22.74 -6.90
N GLU A 345 4.48 -22.56 -6.03
CA GLU A 345 4.28 -22.06 -4.66
C GLU A 345 3.77 -20.62 -4.65
N LYS A 346 4.26 -19.78 -5.58
CA LYS A 346 3.77 -18.40 -5.73
C LYS A 346 2.28 -18.38 -6.08
N LEU A 347 1.84 -19.27 -6.97
CA LEU A 347 0.42 -19.41 -7.30
C LEU A 347 -0.40 -19.88 -6.10
N ASP A 348 0.13 -20.80 -5.29
CA ASP A 348 -0.56 -21.29 -4.09
C ASP A 348 -0.75 -20.14 -3.08
N PHE A 349 0.31 -19.38 -2.76
CA PHE A 349 0.21 -18.20 -1.89
C PHE A 349 -0.77 -17.16 -2.43
N LEU A 350 -0.72 -16.88 -3.73
CA LEU A 350 -1.67 -15.95 -4.36
C LEU A 350 -3.11 -16.47 -4.25
N MET A 351 -3.36 -17.75 -4.49
CA MET A 351 -4.70 -18.33 -4.33
C MET A 351 -5.19 -18.29 -2.88
N PHE A 352 -4.31 -18.48 -1.89
CA PHE A 352 -4.69 -18.29 -0.48
C PHE A 352 -5.08 -16.84 -0.20
N ASP A 353 -4.39 -15.87 -0.78
CA ASP A 353 -4.71 -14.46 -0.57
C ASP A 353 -5.98 -14.02 -1.30
N LEU A 354 -6.21 -14.53 -2.51
CA LEU A 354 -7.47 -14.37 -3.25
C LEU A 354 -8.65 -14.97 -2.48
N ASP A 355 -8.47 -16.19 -1.97
CA ASP A 355 -9.48 -16.84 -1.16
C ASP A 355 -9.76 -16.03 0.11
N ARG A 356 -8.71 -15.54 0.79
CA ARG A 356 -8.84 -14.73 2.01
C ARG A 356 -9.68 -13.48 1.82
N ILE A 357 -9.43 -12.70 0.75
CA ILE A 357 -10.15 -11.43 0.52
C ILE A 357 -11.58 -11.64 0.00
N MET A 358 -11.90 -12.82 -0.52
CA MET A 358 -13.22 -13.12 -1.07
C MET A 358 -14.14 -13.72 -0.02
N ARG A 359 -15.40 -13.30 0.00
CA ARG A 359 -16.40 -13.79 0.94
C ARG A 359 -16.85 -15.22 0.59
N PRO A 360 -17.20 -16.08 1.57
CA PRO A 360 -17.89 -17.34 1.29
C PRO A 360 -19.14 -17.11 0.44
N GLY A 361 -19.37 -17.96 -0.56
CA GLY A 361 -20.42 -17.78 -1.57
C GLY A 361 -20.09 -16.78 -2.69
N GLY A 362 -19.01 -16.00 -2.54
CA GLY A 362 -18.49 -15.10 -3.55
C GLY A 362 -17.95 -15.83 -4.78
N LEU A 363 -17.90 -15.11 -5.89
CA LEU A 363 -17.53 -15.64 -7.19
C LEU A 363 -16.06 -15.38 -7.51
N PHE A 364 -15.35 -16.40 -7.96
CA PHE A 364 -14.04 -16.30 -8.56
C PHE A 364 -14.17 -16.51 -10.08
N TRP A 365 -13.98 -15.44 -10.84
CA TRP A 365 -14.08 -15.43 -12.30
C TRP A 365 -12.69 -15.40 -12.92
N LEU A 366 -12.30 -16.54 -13.48
CA LEU A 366 -11.15 -16.69 -14.37
C LEU A 366 -11.59 -16.40 -15.81
N ASP A 367 -11.17 -15.28 -16.37
CA ASP A 367 -11.47 -14.88 -17.75
C ASP A 367 -10.29 -15.17 -18.67
N ASN A 368 -10.50 -16.08 -19.63
CA ASN A 368 -9.52 -16.41 -20.66
C ASN A 368 -8.09 -16.64 -20.09
N PHE A 369 -7.96 -17.40 -19.02
CA PHE A 369 -6.65 -17.74 -18.43
C PHE A 369 -5.83 -18.58 -19.41
N TYR A 370 -4.63 -18.11 -19.76
CA TYR A 370 -3.75 -18.78 -20.72
C TYR A 370 -3.08 -20.02 -20.11
N CYS A 371 -3.41 -21.19 -20.63
CA CYS A 371 -2.79 -22.45 -20.25
C CYS A 371 -1.62 -22.76 -21.21
N ALA A 372 -0.43 -22.21 -20.90
CA ALA A 372 0.75 -22.38 -21.75
C ALA A 372 1.13 -23.85 -22.02
N ASN A 373 0.84 -24.74 -21.06
CA ASN A 373 1.00 -26.18 -21.20
C ASN A 373 -0.04 -26.93 -20.33
N ASP A 374 -0.17 -28.24 -20.55
CA ASP A 374 -1.06 -29.09 -19.77
C ASP A 374 -0.72 -29.14 -18.28
N GLU A 375 0.56 -28.95 -17.93
CA GLU A 375 1.00 -28.93 -16.53
C GLU A 375 0.44 -27.73 -15.77
N LYS A 376 0.52 -26.51 -16.33
CA LYS A 376 -0.08 -25.30 -15.75
C LYS A 376 -1.59 -25.45 -15.59
N LYS A 377 -2.27 -26.02 -16.60
CA LYS A 377 -3.70 -26.32 -16.54
C LYS A 377 -4.03 -27.28 -15.40
N LYS A 378 -3.28 -28.39 -15.27
CA LYS A 378 -3.45 -29.36 -14.20
C LYS A 378 -3.15 -28.75 -12.83
N ALA A 379 -2.11 -27.94 -12.71
CA ALA A 379 -1.74 -27.26 -11.47
C ALA A 379 -2.87 -26.33 -10.99
N LEU A 380 -3.39 -25.47 -11.88
CA LEU A 380 -4.52 -24.60 -11.56
C LEU A 380 -5.79 -25.39 -11.19
N THR A 381 -6.10 -26.45 -11.95
CA THR A 381 -7.26 -27.30 -11.66
C THR A 381 -7.15 -27.98 -10.29
N ARG A 382 -5.96 -28.52 -9.95
CA ARG A 382 -5.68 -29.10 -8.63
C ARG A 382 -5.81 -28.08 -7.51
N LEU A 383 -5.36 -26.84 -7.73
CA LEU A 383 -5.53 -25.77 -6.75
C LEU A 383 -7.02 -25.45 -6.53
N ILE A 384 -7.80 -25.29 -7.60
CA ILE A 384 -9.24 -25.06 -7.52
C ILE A 384 -9.95 -26.16 -6.72
N GLU A 385 -9.56 -27.43 -6.95
CA GLU A 385 -10.08 -28.60 -6.25
C GLU A 385 -9.63 -28.66 -4.78
N LYS A 386 -8.34 -28.39 -4.49
CA LYS A 386 -7.78 -28.32 -3.14
C LYS A 386 -8.56 -27.34 -2.26
N PHE A 387 -8.97 -26.21 -2.81
CA PHE A 387 -9.72 -25.20 -2.08
C PHE A 387 -11.23 -25.48 -2.01
N GLY A 388 -11.73 -26.52 -2.68
CA GLY A 388 -13.15 -26.92 -2.65
C GLY A 388 -14.08 -25.97 -3.40
N TYR A 389 -13.58 -25.23 -4.39
CA TYR A 389 -14.40 -24.31 -5.17
C TYR A 389 -15.45 -25.06 -5.99
N LYS A 390 -16.70 -24.62 -5.88
CA LYS A 390 -17.79 -25.17 -6.70
C LYS A 390 -17.71 -24.59 -8.11
N LYS A 391 -17.60 -25.47 -9.11
CA LYS A 391 -17.58 -25.09 -10.53
C LYS A 391 -18.99 -24.73 -10.99
N LEU A 392 -19.27 -23.44 -11.26
CA LEU A 392 -20.58 -22.98 -11.75
C LEU A 392 -20.61 -22.92 -13.27
N LYS A 393 -19.52 -22.44 -13.89
CA LYS A 393 -19.33 -22.40 -15.33
C LYS A 393 -17.87 -22.73 -15.63
N TRP A 394 -17.61 -23.57 -16.64
CA TRP A 394 -16.26 -24.01 -16.99
C TRP A 394 -16.18 -24.29 -18.49
N VAL A 395 -15.32 -23.57 -19.19
CA VAL A 395 -15.09 -23.76 -20.63
C VAL A 395 -13.58 -23.74 -20.88
N VAL A 396 -13.11 -24.77 -21.58
CA VAL A 396 -11.77 -24.80 -22.16
C VAL A 396 -11.93 -24.61 -23.66
N GLY A 397 -11.24 -23.63 -24.20
CA GLY A 397 -11.29 -23.33 -25.62
C GLY A 397 -9.92 -23.02 -26.19
N GLU A 398 -9.81 -23.18 -27.49
CA GLU A 398 -8.60 -22.93 -28.25
C GLU A 398 -8.74 -21.60 -29.00
N LYS A 399 -7.71 -20.76 -28.96
CA LYS A 399 -7.61 -19.55 -29.78
C LYS A 399 -6.34 -19.66 -30.63
N VAL A 400 -6.47 -19.34 -31.92
CA VAL A 400 -5.33 -19.30 -32.84
C VAL A 400 -4.43 -18.13 -32.44
N ASP A 401 -3.14 -18.39 -32.27
CA ASP A 401 -2.16 -17.37 -31.89
C ASP A 401 -2.18 -16.19 -32.88
N GLY A 402 -2.47 -14.98 -32.38
CA GLY A 402 -2.47 -13.74 -33.15
C GLY A 402 -1.08 -13.25 -33.56
N SER A 403 -0.01 -14.02 -33.30
CA SER A 403 1.35 -13.77 -33.78
C SER A 403 1.62 -14.36 -35.18
N GLY A 404 0.67 -15.09 -35.77
CA GLY A 404 0.83 -15.69 -37.11
C GLY A 404 1.60 -17.02 -37.12
N SER A 405 1.92 -17.58 -35.93
CA SER A 405 2.65 -18.86 -35.79
C SER A 405 1.82 -20.11 -36.14
N GLY A 406 0.49 -19.97 -36.29
CA GLY A 406 -0.44 -21.07 -36.55
C GLY A 406 -0.64 -22.05 -35.39
N LYS A 407 0.01 -21.83 -34.24
CA LYS A 407 -0.15 -22.68 -33.06
C LYS A 407 -1.46 -22.36 -32.33
N SER A 408 -2.20 -23.40 -31.97
CA SER A 408 -3.40 -23.28 -31.15
C SER A 408 -3.00 -23.06 -29.68
N GLU A 409 -3.51 -22.01 -29.07
CA GLU A 409 -3.31 -21.69 -27.67
C GLU A 409 -4.54 -22.08 -26.86
N VAL A 410 -4.34 -22.79 -25.75
CA VAL A 410 -5.43 -23.26 -24.89
C VAL A 410 -5.72 -22.24 -23.80
N TYR A 411 -6.99 -21.90 -23.63
CA TYR A 411 -7.50 -20.96 -22.66
C TYR A 411 -8.58 -21.61 -21.78
N LEU A 412 -8.55 -21.29 -20.50
CA LEU A 412 -9.57 -21.68 -19.52
C LEU A 412 -10.39 -20.45 -19.11
N SER A 413 -11.71 -20.55 -19.19
CA SER A 413 -12.63 -19.58 -18.59
C SER A 413 -13.54 -20.29 -17.61
N ALA A 414 -13.62 -19.79 -16.38
CA ALA A 414 -14.37 -20.43 -15.32
C ALA A 414 -15.01 -19.39 -14.38
N VAL A 415 -16.22 -19.70 -13.92
CA VAL A 415 -16.84 -19.05 -12.77
C VAL A 415 -16.96 -20.10 -11.68
N LEU A 416 -16.33 -19.80 -10.56
CA LEU A 416 -16.20 -20.67 -9.42
C LEU A 416 -16.83 -19.99 -8.21
N GLN A 417 -17.42 -20.75 -7.30
CA GLN A 417 -17.97 -20.21 -6.06
C GLN A 417 -17.15 -20.69 -4.88
N LYS A 418 -16.74 -19.75 -4.01
CA LYS A 418 -16.03 -20.07 -2.77
C LYS A 418 -16.95 -20.84 -1.82
N PRO A 419 -16.53 -22.00 -1.29
CA PRO A 419 -17.31 -22.73 -0.31
C PRO A 419 -17.31 -22.01 1.05
N ALA A 420 -18.33 -22.26 1.86
CA ALA A 420 -18.23 -22.01 3.29
C ALA A 420 -17.33 -23.08 3.93
N ARG A 421 -16.32 -22.66 4.69
CA ARG A 421 -15.47 -23.55 5.48
C ARG A 421 -15.79 -23.30 6.95
N VAL A 422 -16.00 -24.40 7.70
CA VAL A 422 -16.33 -24.39 9.13
C VAL A 422 -15.05 -24.51 9.92
#